data_AF-A0A945ATS9-F1
#
_entry.id   AF-A0A945ATS9-F1
#
_cell.length_a   1.000
_cell.length_b   1.000
_cell.length_c   1.000
_cell.angle_alpha   90.00
_cell.angle_beta   90.00
_cell.angle_gamma   90.00
#
_symmetry.space_group_name_H-M   'P 1'
#
loop_
_entity.id
_entity.type
_entity.pdbx_description
1 polymer ?
#
loop_
_entity_poly.entity_id
_entity_poly.type
_entity_poly.pdbx_seq_one_letter_code
_entity_poly.pdbx_strand_id
1 'polypeptide(L)'
;MRYLIAASLLLSCSLCLAEDFPEDTNEIKSLNAEQAAELVAMNGGWLELNGLTSIDKDVAKELAKNEGGLVLNGLTSIDKDVAQELVKVQAYYWKELTMLNLSGLTSINKEIAQELAKFKGNLCLNGLTSIEKDVAEELAKLKGSWLSLGGLTSIDKDVAQGLAQIKFLSLHGLTSIDKDIAKELAKLEGSMLALYGLISIDKDVLKILKSNPEIELPYEYSDLKGRNE
;
A
#
# COMPACT_ATOMS: atom_id res chain seq x y z
N MET A 1 -27.16 -25.66 -13.78
CA MET A 1 -27.74 -24.32 -13.80
C MET A 1 -26.69 -23.39 -14.38
N ARG A 2 -26.87 -22.99 -15.64
CA ARG A 2 -26.04 -22.00 -16.34
C ARG A 2 -26.69 -20.64 -16.08
N TYR A 3 -25.95 -19.69 -15.52
CA TYR A 3 -26.47 -18.33 -15.38
C TYR A 3 -26.52 -17.68 -16.77
N LEU A 4 -27.75 -17.46 -17.24
CA LEU A 4 -28.08 -16.50 -18.29
C LEU A 4 -28.11 -15.12 -17.65
N ILE A 5 -27.27 -14.19 -18.09
CA ILE A 5 -27.48 -12.75 -17.85
C ILE A 5 -27.88 -12.13 -19.19
N ALA A 6 -29.03 -11.48 -19.18
CA ALA A 6 -29.68 -10.90 -20.34
C ALA A 6 -29.03 -9.58 -20.78
N ALA A 7 -28.93 -9.48 -22.11
CA ALA A 7 -28.56 -8.36 -22.97
C ALA A 7 -28.86 -6.92 -22.50
N SER A 8 -27.88 -6.04 -22.71
CA SER A 8 -28.11 -4.72 -23.31
C SER A 8 -27.07 -4.49 -24.43
N LEU A 9 -27.56 -4.04 -25.60
CA LEU A 9 -26.84 -3.96 -26.86
C LEU A 9 -25.73 -2.91 -26.85
N LEU A 10 -24.51 -3.31 -27.21
CA LEU A 10 -23.69 -2.62 -28.22
C LEU A 10 -23.04 -3.68 -29.13
N LEU A 11 -23.76 -4.00 -30.20
CA LEU A 11 -23.29 -4.84 -31.29
C LEU A 11 -22.48 -3.95 -32.26
N SER A 12 -21.19 -3.80 -32.03
CA SER A 12 -20.27 -3.33 -33.09
C SER A 12 -18.86 -3.89 -32.89
N CYS A 13 -18.55 -4.97 -33.62
CA CYS A 13 -17.21 -5.37 -34.04
C CYS A 13 -16.12 -5.60 -32.96
N SER A 14 -16.37 -6.48 -31.99
CA SER A 14 -15.27 -7.11 -31.21
C SER A 14 -15.39 -8.64 -31.17
N LEU A 15 -15.84 -9.25 -32.26
CA LEU A 15 -15.79 -10.70 -32.42
C LEU A 15 -14.42 -11.12 -32.97
N CYS A 16 -13.33 -10.67 -32.34
CA CYS A 16 -11.95 -11.07 -32.64
C CYS A 16 -11.11 -10.87 -31.37
N LEU A 17 -10.76 -11.99 -30.70
CA LEU A 17 -9.68 -12.16 -29.72
C LEU A 17 -9.91 -11.82 -28.22
N ALA A 18 -11.12 -11.96 -27.67
CA ALA A 18 -11.20 -12.18 -26.22
C ALA A 18 -10.64 -13.57 -25.91
N GLU A 19 -9.36 -13.67 -25.52
CA GLU A 19 -8.93 -14.77 -24.68
C GLU A 19 -9.80 -14.68 -23.42
N ASP A 20 -10.58 -15.73 -23.14
CA ASP A 20 -11.36 -15.79 -21.90
C ASP A 20 -10.39 -15.63 -20.73
N PHE A 21 -10.50 -14.53 -19.97
CA PHE A 21 -9.72 -14.36 -18.75
C PHE A 21 -10.00 -15.53 -17.79
N PRO A 22 -9.00 -15.99 -17.02
CA PRO A 22 -9.24 -16.97 -15.97
C PRO A 22 -10.27 -16.43 -14.97
N GLU A 23 -11.05 -17.34 -14.38
CA GLU A 23 -12.05 -16.97 -13.35
C GLU A 23 -11.38 -16.29 -12.14
N ASP A 24 -10.17 -16.72 -11.78
CA ASP A 24 -9.33 -16.03 -10.80
C ASP A 24 -8.35 -15.08 -11.50
N THR A 25 -8.56 -13.78 -11.31
CA THR A 25 -7.69 -12.74 -11.87
C THR A 25 -6.25 -12.81 -11.35
N ASN A 26 -6.00 -13.47 -10.21
CA ASN A 26 -4.65 -13.72 -9.71
C ASN A 26 -3.87 -14.77 -10.52
N GLU A 27 -4.53 -15.52 -11.40
CA GLU A 27 -3.84 -16.44 -12.31
C GLU A 27 -3.25 -15.73 -13.54
N ILE A 28 -3.69 -14.50 -13.85
CA ILE A 28 -3.20 -13.69 -14.97
C ILE A 28 -1.73 -13.34 -14.75
N LYS A 29 -0.85 -13.83 -15.64
CA LYS A 29 0.61 -13.63 -15.55
C LYS A 29 1.14 -12.45 -16.35
N SER A 30 0.41 -12.03 -17.37
CA SER A 30 0.76 -10.90 -18.22
C SER A 30 -0.50 -10.28 -18.81
N LEU A 31 -0.44 -8.99 -19.11
CA LEU A 31 -1.46 -8.24 -19.83
C LEU A 31 -0.79 -7.38 -20.89
N ASN A 32 -1.49 -7.14 -21.99
CA ASN A 32 -1.29 -5.96 -22.82
C ASN A 32 -2.31 -4.87 -22.44
N ALA A 33 -2.19 -3.68 -23.03
CA ALA A 33 -3.07 -2.55 -22.72
C ALA A 33 -4.55 -2.82 -23.06
N GLU A 34 -4.86 -3.51 -24.17
CA GLU A 34 -6.23 -3.85 -24.55
C GLU A 34 -6.86 -4.80 -23.54
N GLN A 35 -6.14 -5.87 -23.16
CA GLN A 35 -6.57 -6.81 -22.12
C GLN A 35 -6.77 -6.10 -20.77
N ALA A 36 -5.87 -5.19 -20.39
CA ALA A 36 -6.03 -4.40 -19.17
C ALA A 36 -7.29 -3.51 -19.22
N ALA A 37 -7.58 -2.90 -20.37
CA ALA A 37 -8.77 -2.06 -20.56
C ALA A 37 -10.07 -2.87 -20.48
N GLU A 38 -10.11 -4.04 -21.11
CA GLU A 38 -11.24 -4.97 -21.03
C GLU A 38 -11.49 -5.42 -19.59
N LEU A 39 -10.41 -5.81 -18.89
CA LEU A 39 -10.47 -6.24 -17.50
C LEU A 39 -11.02 -5.12 -16.60
N VAL A 40 -10.57 -3.88 -16.78
CA VAL A 40 -11.10 -2.73 -16.02
C VAL A 40 -12.57 -2.46 -16.37
N ALA A 41 -12.98 -2.58 -17.62
CA ALA A 41 -14.38 -2.39 -18.01
C ALA A 41 -15.33 -3.44 -17.39
N MET A 42 -14.81 -4.63 -17.12
CA MET A 42 -15.55 -5.72 -16.47
C MET A 42 -15.58 -5.60 -14.95
N ASN A 43 -14.74 -4.74 -14.35
CA ASN A 43 -14.57 -4.62 -12.90
C ASN A 43 -14.92 -3.21 -12.40
N GLY A 44 -15.89 -3.10 -11.49
CA GLY A 44 -16.32 -1.82 -10.91
C GLY A 44 -15.82 -1.57 -9.48
N GLY A 45 -14.75 -2.25 -9.05
CA GLY A 45 -14.38 -2.32 -7.65
C GLY A 45 -12.92 -2.68 -7.40
N TRP A 46 -12.67 -3.63 -6.49
CA TRP A 46 -11.32 -4.07 -6.17
C TRP A 46 -10.86 -5.06 -7.22
N LEU A 47 -9.67 -4.82 -7.77
CA LEU A 47 -9.08 -5.67 -8.79
C LEU A 47 -7.75 -6.23 -8.28
N GLU A 48 -7.74 -7.54 -8.07
CA GLU A 48 -6.56 -8.28 -7.62
C GLU A 48 -5.90 -9.00 -8.78
N LEU A 49 -4.62 -8.72 -9.00
CA LEU A 49 -3.81 -9.24 -10.10
C LEU A 49 -2.46 -9.71 -9.56
N ASN A 50 -2.49 -10.49 -8.48
CA ASN A 50 -1.28 -10.96 -7.82
C ASN A 50 -0.44 -11.91 -8.69
N GLY A 51 -0.98 -12.38 -9.81
CA GLY A 51 -0.24 -13.14 -10.82
C GLY A 51 0.68 -12.31 -11.70
N LEU A 52 0.45 -11.00 -11.83
CA LEU A 52 1.26 -10.12 -12.66
C LEU A 52 2.61 -9.87 -11.99
N THR A 53 3.68 -10.29 -12.66
CA THR A 53 5.05 -10.10 -12.16
C THR A 53 5.74 -8.86 -12.73
N SER A 54 5.21 -8.33 -13.83
CA SER A 54 5.69 -7.10 -14.48
C SER A 54 4.57 -6.46 -15.29
N ILE A 55 4.58 -5.13 -15.37
CA ILE A 55 3.72 -4.35 -16.26
C ILE A 55 4.53 -3.21 -16.88
N ASP A 56 4.13 -2.76 -18.05
CA ASP A 56 4.64 -1.53 -18.64
C ASP A 56 3.72 -0.33 -18.31
N LYS A 57 4.11 0.84 -18.79
CA LYS A 57 3.36 2.09 -18.61
C LYS A 57 1.95 2.04 -19.21
N ASP A 58 1.76 1.39 -20.35
CA ASP A 58 0.47 1.38 -21.04
C ASP A 58 -0.52 0.47 -20.30
N VAL A 59 -0.06 -0.69 -19.83
CA VAL A 59 -0.83 -1.55 -18.92
C VAL A 59 -1.15 -0.81 -17.62
N ALA A 60 -0.17 -0.17 -16.99
CA ALA A 60 -0.39 0.59 -15.75
C ALA A 60 -1.43 1.72 -15.93
N LYS A 61 -1.39 2.42 -17.07
CA LYS A 61 -2.34 3.48 -17.42
C LYS A 61 -3.76 2.96 -17.58
N GLU A 62 -3.94 1.79 -18.19
CA GLU A 62 -5.26 1.18 -18.35
C GLU A 62 -5.78 0.67 -17.00
N LEU A 63 -4.95 -0.03 -16.21
CA LEU A 63 -5.31 -0.48 -14.86
C LEU A 63 -5.68 0.68 -13.92
N ALA A 64 -5.01 1.83 -14.05
CA ALA A 64 -5.29 3.02 -13.25
C ALA A 64 -6.69 3.63 -13.48
N LYS A 65 -7.42 3.18 -14.51
CA LYS A 65 -8.83 3.55 -14.73
C LYS A 65 -9.82 2.78 -13.85
N ASN A 66 -9.35 1.74 -13.13
CA ASN A 66 -10.19 0.98 -12.22
C ASN A 66 -10.76 1.87 -11.10
N GLU A 67 -12.08 1.83 -10.90
CA GLU A 67 -12.80 2.73 -9.99
C GLU A 67 -12.83 2.25 -8.52
N GLY A 68 -11.81 1.52 -8.10
CA GLY A 68 -11.66 0.98 -6.75
C GLY A 68 -10.20 0.82 -6.32
N GLY A 69 -9.87 -0.34 -5.76
CA GLY A 69 -8.50 -0.67 -5.34
C GLY A 69 -7.77 -1.54 -6.35
N LEU A 70 -6.44 -1.43 -6.40
CA LEU A 70 -5.57 -2.33 -7.14
C LEU A 70 -4.69 -3.11 -6.17
N VAL A 71 -4.64 -4.44 -6.34
CA VAL A 71 -3.75 -5.31 -5.59
C VAL A 71 -2.82 -6.01 -6.58
N LEU A 72 -1.54 -5.62 -6.57
CA LEU A 72 -0.54 -6.05 -7.54
C LEU A 72 0.66 -6.68 -6.81
N ASN A 73 0.41 -7.60 -5.87
CA ASN A 73 1.47 -8.15 -5.02
C ASN A 73 2.43 -9.09 -5.76
N GLY A 74 2.15 -9.43 -7.03
CA GLY A 74 3.10 -10.13 -7.88
C GLY A 74 4.23 -9.23 -8.40
N LEU A 75 4.04 -7.91 -8.42
CA LEU A 75 5.05 -6.96 -8.89
C LEU A 75 6.18 -6.84 -7.86
N THR A 76 7.37 -7.34 -8.20
CA THR A 76 8.56 -7.25 -7.33
C THR A 76 9.37 -5.97 -7.55
N SER A 77 9.19 -5.33 -8.70
CA SER A 77 9.82 -4.06 -9.08
C SER A 77 8.92 -3.28 -10.05
N ILE A 78 8.99 -1.96 -10.00
CA ILE A 78 8.38 -1.05 -10.98
C ILE A 78 9.39 0.03 -11.36
N ASP A 79 9.19 0.67 -12.51
CA ASP A 79 9.90 1.90 -12.84
C ASP A 79 9.07 3.14 -12.46
N LYS A 80 9.65 4.32 -12.72
CA LYS A 80 9.02 5.61 -12.46
C LYS A 80 7.76 5.84 -13.29
N ASP A 81 7.73 5.40 -14.54
CA ASP A 81 6.61 5.62 -15.45
C ASP A 81 5.39 4.79 -15.00
N VAL A 82 5.62 3.54 -14.61
CA VAL A 82 4.59 2.69 -14.00
C VAL A 82 4.08 3.30 -12.69
N ALA A 83 4.97 3.75 -11.80
CA ALA A 83 4.57 4.40 -10.56
C ALA A 83 3.70 5.65 -10.82
N GLN A 84 4.09 6.48 -11.80
CA GLN A 84 3.37 7.69 -12.18
C GLN A 84 1.95 7.40 -12.69
N GLU A 85 1.74 6.28 -13.39
CA GLU A 85 0.41 5.87 -13.85
C GLU A 85 -0.43 5.27 -12.72
N LEU A 86 0.14 4.34 -11.93
CA LEU A 86 -0.59 3.64 -10.86
C LEU A 86 -1.17 4.57 -9.80
N VAL A 87 -0.48 5.66 -9.45
CA VAL A 87 -1.00 6.64 -8.46
C VAL A 87 -2.24 7.41 -8.93
N LYS A 88 -2.66 7.25 -10.19
CA LYS A 88 -3.87 7.87 -10.73
C LYS A 88 -5.14 7.06 -10.40
N VAL A 89 -4.99 5.82 -9.92
CA VAL A 89 -6.14 5.00 -9.48
C VAL A 89 -6.94 5.77 -8.43
N GLN A 90 -8.26 5.77 -8.58
CA GLN A 90 -9.14 6.55 -7.73
C GLN A 90 -10.54 5.97 -7.70
N ALA A 91 -11.03 5.67 -6.49
CA ALA A 91 -12.42 5.32 -6.28
C ALA A 91 -13.34 6.53 -6.54
N TYR A 92 -14.50 6.28 -7.16
CA TYR A 92 -15.44 7.33 -7.56
C TYR A 92 -16.05 8.08 -6.37
N TYR A 93 -16.47 7.34 -5.33
CA TYR A 93 -17.21 7.91 -4.19
C TYR A 93 -16.34 8.27 -2.99
N TRP A 94 -15.27 7.51 -2.74
CA TRP A 94 -14.47 7.63 -1.51
C TRP A 94 -12.99 7.56 -1.83
N LYS A 95 -12.42 8.69 -2.27
CA LYS A 95 -11.01 8.77 -2.71
C LYS A 95 -10.04 8.27 -1.65
N GLU A 96 -10.30 8.57 -0.38
CA GLU A 96 -9.51 8.14 0.77
C GLU A 96 -9.59 6.62 1.05
N LEU A 97 -10.57 5.91 0.47
CA LEU A 97 -10.69 4.45 0.55
C LEU A 97 -10.05 3.74 -0.65
N THR A 98 -9.54 4.48 -1.64
CA THR A 98 -8.79 3.90 -2.76
C THR A 98 -7.56 3.21 -2.18
N MET A 99 -7.39 1.92 -2.46
CA MET A 99 -6.23 1.17 -2.01
C MET A 99 -5.32 0.84 -3.19
N LEU A 100 -4.04 1.15 -3.06
CA LEU A 100 -3.00 0.68 -3.96
C LEU A 100 -2.08 -0.23 -3.16
N ASN A 101 -2.20 -1.54 -3.39
CA ASN A 101 -1.39 -2.53 -2.70
C ASN A 101 -0.29 -3.05 -3.62
N LEU A 102 0.94 -2.66 -3.28
CA LEU A 102 2.19 -2.99 -3.96
C LEU A 102 3.12 -3.75 -2.99
N SER A 103 2.54 -4.60 -2.13
CA SER A 103 3.31 -5.33 -1.12
C SER A 103 4.23 -6.40 -1.72
N GLY A 104 4.23 -6.61 -3.04
CA GLY A 104 5.23 -7.40 -3.74
C GLY A 104 6.57 -6.68 -3.91
N LEU A 105 6.59 -5.34 -3.88
CA LEU A 105 7.81 -4.56 -4.10
C LEU A 105 8.81 -4.82 -2.97
N THR A 106 10.01 -5.27 -3.34
CA THR A 106 11.07 -5.59 -2.36
C THR A 106 12.00 -4.41 -2.11
N SER A 107 12.07 -3.46 -3.04
CA SER A 107 12.87 -2.23 -2.94
C SER A 107 12.28 -1.14 -3.83
N ILE A 108 12.46 0.12 -3.43
CA ILE A 108 12.18 1.30 -4.27
C ILE A 108 13.32 2.30 -4.13
N ASN A 109 13.52 3.14 -5.15
CA ASN A 109 14.44 4.27 -5.08
C ASN A 109 13.67 5.57 -4.80
N LYS A 110 14.42 6.66 -4.63
CA LYS A 110 13.86 8.00 -4.41
C LYS A 110 12.85 8.44 -5.46
N GLU A 111 13.11 8.19 -6.74
CA GLU A 111 12.23 8.62 -7.83
C GLU A 111 10.87 7.90 -7.79
N ILE A 112 10.89 6.60 -7.52
CA ILE A 112 9.66 5.80 -7.34
C ILE A 112 8.91 6.28 -6.09
N ALA A 113 9.60 6.51 -4.98
CA ALA A 113 9.01 7.03 -3.75
C ALA A 113 8.34 8.40 -3.97
N GLN A 114 8.98 9.29 -4.74
CA GLN A 114 8.43 10.59 -5.13
C GLN A 114 7.13 10.48 -5.94
N GLU A 115 7.06 9.53 -6.87
CA GLU A 115 5.83 9.28 -7.64
C GLU A 115 4.73 8.70 -6.74
N LEU A 116 5.05 7.66 -5.95
CA LEU A 116 4.12 7.00 -5.04
C LEU A 116 3.55 7.96 -3.98
N ALA A 117 4.34 8.91 -3.48
CA ALA A 117 3.89 9.93 -2.53
C ALA A 117 2.77 10.85 -3.08
N LYS A 118 2.56 10.88 -4.41
CA LYS A 118 1.45 11.64 -5.00
C LYS A 118 0.10 10.96 -4.83
N PHE A 119 0.08 9.67 -4.45
CA PHE A 119 -1.14 8.91 -4.25
C PHE A 119 -2.00 9.51 -3.14
N LYS A 120 -3.32 9.53 -3.36
CA LYS A 120 -4.30 10.16 -2.46
C LYS A 120 -5.14 9.16 -1.66
N GLY A 121 -4.82 7.88 -1.75
CA GLY A 121 -5.49 6.81 -1.02
C GLY A 121 -4.57 6.13 -0.01
N ASN A 122 -4.86 4.87 0.26
CA ASN A 122 -4.10 4.01 1.17
C ASN A 122 -3.06 3.21 0.39
N LEU A 123 -1.79 3.42 0.70
CA LEU A 123 -0.65 2.80 0.03
C LEU A 123 -0.09 1.67 0.92
N CYS A 124 -0.02 0.46 0.38
CA CYS A 124 0.60 -0.68 1.06
C CYS A 124 1.90 -1.08 0.35
N LEU A 125 3.00 -1.01 1.08
CA LEU A 125 4.36 -1.36 0.64
C LEU A 125 4.98 -2.38 1.60
N ASN A 126 4.20 -3.38 2.02
CA ASN A 126 4.63 -4.32 3.06
C ASN A 126 5.74 -5.29 2.61
N GLY A 127 6.12 -5.30 1.32
CA GLY A 127 7.26 -6.06 0.82
C GLY A 127 8.62 -5.40 1.05
N LEU A 128 8.63 -4.09 1.38
CA LEU A 128 9.86 -3.37 1.66
C LEU A 128 10.43 -3.83 3.01
N THR A 129 11.60 -4.45 2.99
CA THR A 129 12.30 -4.94 4.18
C THR A 129 13.30 -3.93 4.75
N SER A 130 13.73 -2.97 3.92
CA SER A 130 14.54 -1.82 4.30
C SER A 130 14.23 -0.65 3.37
N ILE A 131 14.45 0.57 3.84
CA ILE A 131 14.39 1.80 3.05
C ILE A 131 15.52 2.72 3.48
N GLU A 132 15.97 3.56 2.56
CA GLU A 132 16.94 4.62 2.85
C GLU A 132 16.25 5.89 3.37
N LYS A 133 17.04 6.79 3.97
CA LYS A 133 16.56 8.08 4.47
C LYS A 133 15.80 8.89 3.43
N ASP A 134 16.32 8.98 2.21
CA ASP A 134 15.69 9.77 1.16
C ASP A 134 14.35 9.18 0.70
N VAL A 135 14.24 7.85 0.66
CA VAL A 135 12.95 7.15 0.43
C VAL A 135 11.96 7.46 1.54
N ALA A 136 12.38 7.41 2.80
CA ALA A 136 11.53 7.78 3.94
C ALA A 136 11.04 9.23 3.87
N GLU A 137 11.94 10.17 3.54
CA GLU A 137 11.62 11.59 3.36
C GLU A 137 10.65 11.86 2.21
N GLU A 138 10.68 11.07 1.13
CA GLU A 138 9.73 11.21 0.02
C GLU A 138 8.37 10.59 0.36
N LEU A 139 8.35 9.39 0.98
CA LEU A 139 7.11 8.75 1.44
C LEU A 139 6.42 9.58 2.53
N ALA A 140 7.16 10.36 3.32
CA ALA A 140 6.62 11.32 4.28
C ALA A 140 5.70 12.37 3.65
N LYS A 141 5.85 12.64 2.35
CA LYS A 141 5.05 13.60 1.60
C LYS A 141 3.78 12.99 1.01
N LEU A 142 3.42 11.77 1.42
CA LEU A 142 2.24 11.07 0.94
C LEU A 142 1.00 11.95 1.10
N LYS A 143 0.30 12.17 -0.01
CA LYS A 143 -0.92 12.99 -0.04
C LYS A 143 -2.16 12.25 0.47
N GLY A 144 -2.10 10.92 0.49
CA GLY A 144 -3.15 10.05 0.96
C GLY A 144 -3.18 9.92 2.48
N SER A 145 -4.14 9.12 2.93
CA SER A 145 -4.38 8.95 4.36
C SER A 145 -3.39 7.96 4.98
N TRP A 146 -3.25 6.75 4.43
CA TRP A 146 -2.53 5.66 5.11
C TRP A 146 -1.32 5.15 4.35
N LEU A 147 -0.20 4.95 5.07
CA LEU A 147 0.96 4.20 4.59
C LEU A 147 1.20 2.96 5.46
N SER A 148 1.28 1.80 4.82
CA SER A 148 1.67 0.55 5.49
C SER A 148 3.05 0.10 5.02
N LEU A 149 3.98 -0.05 5.99
CA LEU A 149 5.36 -0.51 5.81
C LEU A 149 5.63 -1.71 6.73
N GLY A 150 4.75 -2.71 6.65
CA GLY A 150 4.78 -3.91 7.50
C GLY A 150 5.97 -4.83 7.31
N GLY A 151 6.70 -4.69 6.20
CA GLY A 151 7.92 -5.47 5.94
C GLY A 151 9.15 -4.95 6.67
N LEU A 152 9.12 -3.70 7.18
CA LEU A 152 10.23 -3.12 7.91
C LEU A 152 10.32 -3.77 9.30
N THR A 153 11.29 -4.67 9.46
CA THR A 153 11.57 -5.36 10.74
C THR A 153 12.57 -4.60 11.60
N SER A 154 13.33 -3.69 11.01
CA SER A 154 14.26 -2.79 11.67
C SER A 154 14.37 -1.48 10.88
N ILE A 155 14.56 -0.37 11.58
CA ILE A 155 14.83 0.95 11.00
C ILE A 155 15.97 1.60 11.77
N ASP A 156 16.66 2.54 11.13
CA ASP A 156 17.61 3.41 11.82
C ASP A 156 16.93 4.73 12.24
N LYS A 157 17.73 5.59 12.87
CA LYS A 157 17.29 6.90 13.36
C LYS A 157 16.86 7.84 12.23
N ASP A 158 17.57 7.85 11.11
CA ASP A 158 17.27 8.74 9.98
C ASP A 158 15.95 8.35 9.30
N VAL A 159 15.71 7.05 9.14
CA VAL A 159 14.44 6.51 8.64
C VAL A 159 13.31 6.80 9.61
N ALA A 160 13.51 6.58 10.92
CA ALA A 160 12.50 6.90 11.94
C ALA A 160 12.11 8.39 11.91
N GLN A 161 13.10 9.27 11.77
CA GLN A 161 12.88 10.71 11.66
C GLN A 161 12.10 11.08 10.38
N GLY A 162 12.45 10.49 9.23
CA GLY A 162 11.73 10.71 7.97
C GLY A 162 10.27 10.28 8.05
N LEU A 163 10.00 9.11 8.64
CA LEU A 163 8.65 8.55 8.75
C LEU A 163 7.77 9.23 9.79
N ALA A 164 8.34 9.94 10.78
CA ALA A 164 7.59 10.65 11.83
C ALA A 164 6.70 11.81 11.33
N GLN A 165 6.75 12.11 10.04
CA GLN A 165 5.97 13.19 9.41
C GLN A 165 4.69 12.66 8.70
N ILE A 166 4.48 11.34 8.69
CA ILE A 166 3.34 10.71 8.00
C ILE A 166 2.07 10.80 8.85
N LYS A 167 0.95 11.11 8.20
CA LYS A 167 -0.35 11.28 8.87
C LYS A 167 -0.86 9.99 9.53
N PHE A 168 -1.01 8.91 8.79
CA PHE A 168 -1.34 7.58 9.34
C PHE A 168 -0.30 6.57 8.85
N LEU A 169 0.44 6.00 9.78
CA LEU A 169 1.55 5.10 9.49
C LEU A 169 1.39 3.78 10.25
N SER A 170 1.58 2.66 9.55
CA SER A 170 1.70 1.34 10.17
C SER A 170 3.11 0.77 9.98
N LEU A 171 3.77 0.49 11.10
CA LEU A 171 5.07 -0.21 11.17
C LEU A 171 4.94 -1.51 11.98
N HIS A 172 3.90 -2.30 11.68
CA HIS A 172 3.62 -3.54 12.40
C HIS A 172 4.67 -4.65 12.21
N GLY A 173 5.66 -4.46 11.33
CA GLY A 173 6.81 -5.37 11.21
C GLY A 173 7.86 -5.19 12.30
N LEU A 174 7.89 -4.02 12.97
CA LEU A 174 8.83 -3.74 14.04
C LEU A 174 8.45 -4.55 15.29
N THR A 175 9.31 -5.50 15.66
CA THR A 175 9.11 -6.38 16.83
C THR A 175 9.84 -5.90 18.09
N SER A 176 10.86 -5.07 17.92
CA SER A 176 11.60 -4.39 18.97
C SER A 176 12.19 -3.09 18.40
N ILE A 177 12.36 -2.07 19.25
CA ILE A 177 13.06 -0.83 18.89
C ILE A 177 13.92 -0.38 20.07
N ASP A 178 14.96 0.38 19.78
CA ASP A 178 15.78 1.01 20.82
C ASP A 178 15.24 2.38 21.26
N LYS A 179 15.92 2.96 22.24
CA LYS A 179 15.56 4.24 22.85
C LYS A 179 15.67 5.42 21.89
N ASP A 180 16.57 5.38 20.91
CA ASP A 180 16.78 6.48 19.99
C ASP A 180 15.75 6.46 18.86
N ILE A 181 15.42 5.29 18.34
CA ILE A 181 14.29 5.09 17.42
C ILE A 181 12.97 5.51 18.09
N ALA A 182 12.73 5.08 19.33
CA ALA A 182 11.53 5.45 20.07
C ALA A 182 11.39 6.96 20.24
N LYS A 183 12.49 7.70 20.49
CA LYS A 183 12.46 9.17 20.58
C LYS A 183 12.11 9.82 19.27
N GLU A 184 12.61 9.33 18.14
CA GLU A 184 12.27 9.90 16.84
C GLU A 184 10.80 9.61 16.48
N LEU A 185 10.33 8.38 16.67
CA LEU A 185 8.92 8.03 16.45
C LEU A 185 7.96 8.78 17.39
N ALA A 186 8.36 9.06 18.64
CA ALA A 186 7.56 9.85 19.58
C ALA A 186 7.38 11.32 19.15
N LYS A 187 8.20 11.84 18.22
CA LYS A 187 8.03 13.18 17.64
C LYS A 187 6.97 13.21 16.54
N LEU A 188 6.25 12.12 16.30
CA LEU A 188 5.21 12.04 15.27
C LEU A 188 4.31 13.28 15.30
N GLU A 189 4.29 14.02 14.18
CA GLU A 189 3.39 15.15 13.96
C GLU A 189 2.08 14.71 13.27
N GLY A 190 2.05 13.46 12.81
CA GLY A 190 0.89 12.81 12.23
C GLY A 190 -0.23 12.53 13.22
N SER A 191 -1.31 11.95 12.68
CA SER A 191 -2.51 11.61 13.42
C SER A 191 -2.50 10.21 14.02
N MET A 192 -1.66 9.29 13.53
CA MET A 192 -1.59 7.94 14.09
C MET A 192 -0.33 7.19 13.66
N LEU A 193 0.30 6.51 14.60
CA LEU A 193 1.36 5.53 14.34
C LEU A 193 1.02 4.19 15.00
N ALA A 194 0.76 3.18 14.19
CA ALA A 194 0.48 1.82 14.65
C ALA A 194 1.76 0.99 14.76
N LEU A 195 2.11 0.60 15.99
CA LEU A 195 3.26 -0.26 16.33
C LEU A 195 2.83 -1.63 16.88
N TYR A 196 1.74 -2.19 16.34
CA TYR A 196 1.15 -3.44 16.81
C TYR A 196 2.05 -4.69 16.75
N GLY A 197 3.19 -4.61 16.07
CA GLY A 197 4.17 -5.69 16.00
C GLY A 197 5.10 -5.79 17.21
N LEU A 198 5.15 -4.78 18.08
CA LEU A 198 6.13 -4.75 19.17
C LEU A 198 5.88 -5.91 20.14
N ILE A 199 6.89 -6.77 20.31
CA ILE A 199 6.84 -7.91 21.24
C ILE A 199 7.74 -7.64 22.44
N SER A 200 8.89 -7.00 22.23
CA SER A 200 9.89 -6.79 23.27
C SER A 200 10.40 -5.36 23.28
N ILE A 201 9.93 -4.58 24.25
CA ILE A 201 10.44 -3.23 24.54
C ILE A 201 10.67 -3.06 26.04
N ASP A 202 11.68 -2.29 26.41
CA ASP A 202 11.96 -1.98 27.81
C ASP A 202 11.04 -0.87 28.35
N LYS A 203 11.12 -0.62 29.66
CA LYS A 203 10.28 0.38 30.35
C LYS A 203 10.56 1.81 29.89
N ASP A 204 11.80 2.12 29.52
CA ASP A 204 12.19 3.45 29.05
C ASP A 204 11.60 3.71 27.65
N VAL A 205 11.73 2.73 26.74
CA VAL A 205 11.13 2.75 25.40
C VAL A 205 9.63 2.90 25.50
N LEU A 206 8.97 2.08 26.33
CA LEU A 206 7.52 2.16 26.54
C LEU A 206 7.09 3.55 27.05
N LYS A 207 7.83 4.13 28.00
CA LYS A 207 7.55 5.47 28.52
C LYS A 207 7.69 6.55 27.44
N ILE A 208 8.69 6.42 26.56
CA ILE A 208 8.88 7.35 25.43
C ILE A 208 7.72 7.23 24.45
N LEU A 209 7.34 6.02 24.03
CA LEU A 209 6.23 5.82 23.10
C LEU A 209 4.91 6.35 23.66
N LYS A 210 4.62 6.07 24.94
CA LYS A 210 3.41 6.59 25.62
C LYS A 210 3.41 8.10 25.84
N SER A 211 4.51 8.81 25.60
CA SER A 211 4.52 10.27 25.68
C SER A 211 3.77 10.93 24.52
N ASN A 212 3.51 10.18 23.44
CA ASN A 212 2.70 10.62 22.32
C ASN A 212 1.41 9.76 22.24
N PRO A 213 0.22 10.35 22.45
CA PRO A 213 -1.05 9.60 22.46
C PRO A 213 -1.47 9.06 21.10
N GLU A 214 -0.89 9.56 20.00
CA GLU A 214 -1.17 9.10 18.63
C GLU A 214 -0.44 7.78 18.29
N ILE A 215 0.42 7.28 19.21
CA ILE A 215 1.10 6.00 19.04
C ILE A 215 0.23 4.88 19.61
N GLU A 216 -0.27 4.03 18.71
CA GLU A 216 -1.02 2.83 19.07
C GLU A 216 -0.06 1.65 19.30
N LEU A 217 -0.16 1.09 20.50
CA LEU A 217 0.68 -0.01 20.97
C LEU A 217 -0.13 -1.32 21.05
N PRO A 218 0.55 -2.48 21.01
CA PRO A 218 -0.06 -3.78 21.28
C PRO A 218 -0.83 -3.79 22.60
N TYR A 219 -1.86 -4.65 22.68
CA TYR A 219 -2.73 -4.75 23.84
C TYR A 219 -1.93 -5.02 25.14
N GLU A 220 -0.84 -5.78 25.07
CA GLU A 220 0.00 -6.08 26.24
C GLU A 220 0.65 -4.85 26.88
N TYR A 221 0.78 -3.76 26.11
CA TYR A 221 1.35 -2.48 26.53
C TYR A 221 0.29 -1.41 26.80
N SER A 222 -0.98 -1.71 26.52
CA SER A 222 -2.10 -0.80 26.74
C SER A 222 -2.41 -0.59 28.22
N ASP A 223 -2.93 0.59 28.56
CA ASP A 223 -3.40 0.91 29.92
C ASP A 223 -4.71 0.18 30.30
N LEU A 224 -5.19 -0.70 29.41
CA LEU A 224 -6.40 -1.51 29.60
C LEU A 224 -6.10 -2.88 30.19
N LYS A 225 -4.84 -3.36 30.12
CA LYS A 225 -4.45 -4.69 30.61
C LYS A 225 -4.72 -4.89 32.11
N GLY A 226 -4.71 -3.82 32.91
CA GLY A 226 -4.96 -3.88 34.36
C GLY A 226 -6.40 -3.60 34.81
N ARG A 227 -7.38 -3.52 33.90
CA ARG A 227 -8.79 -3.23 34.26
C ARG A 227 -9.72 -4.44 34.20
N ASN A 228 -9.21 -5.59 33.75
CA ASN A 228 -9.96 -6.83 33.58
C ASN A 228 -9.51 -7.95 34.55
N GLU A 229 -8.66 -7.62 35.53
CA GLU A 229 -8.27 -8.48 36.66
C GLU A 229 -8.91 -7.96 37.95
#